data_AF-A0A2V3UBV6-F1
#
_entry.id   AF-A0A2V3UBV6-F1
#
_cell.length_a   1.000
_cell.length_b   1.000
_cell.length_c   1.000
_cell.angle_alpha   90.00
_cell.angle_beta   90.00
_cell.angle_gamma   90.00
#
_symmetry.space_group_name_H-M   'P 1'
#
loop_
_entity.id
_entity.type
_entity.pdbx_description
1 polymer ?
#
loop_
_entity_poly.entity_id
_entity_poly.type
_entity_poly.pdbx_seq_one_letter_code
_entity_poly.pdbx_strand_id
1 'polypeptide(L)'
;MTNSANDPAKKPAKTLPKKPAKTLPESPAKTLSETPAKSPAKEPAKGPAKELAKEPARKPAPANKPTGKVRSGGGTDRNAPDTAEVPPPAVGVHGADVLPSVIVETYNAELRDDEGFVGDRAAKGAFTEILDNLRKTLREYGDDPLGEADTDAIKRSKLEAILAKGDSAAAALVMSAIEDYAQELTAVIRRFRRQKSWSSVERIVFGGGFRDSRVGELAIGRASVLLKQDGHGVELALIRNHPDEAGLIGAVHLAPSWMFAGHDSILAIDIGGTNIRAGVVHLKHKKDPDLGKASVWETEIWRHRDEKPTRREAVERLVGMVEGLIEKSVEAELVLAPFIGIGCPGEIAGDGCITKGAQNLPGNWEGSRFNLARELQQAIPVIGDHETAVLIHNDAVVQGLSEVPFMADVERWGILTIGTGLGNGVFVNRRKGDGTID
;
A
#
# COMPACT_ATOMS: atom_id res chain seq x y z
N MET A 1 70.02 -44.53 6.25
CA MET A 1 69.01 -44.76 5.18
C MET A 1 68.24 -43.46 4.97
N THR A 2 68.21 -42.98 3.73
CA THR A 2 67.32 -41.95 3.13
C THR A 2 66.75 -40.76 3.94
N ASN A 3 67.38 -39.59 3.72
CA ASN A 3 66.83 -38.31 3.22
C ASN A 3 65.76 -37.45 3.96
N SER A 4 66.23 -36.26 4.39
CA SER A 4 65.81 -34.91 3.94
C SER A 4 64.38 -34.37 4.11
N ALA A 5 64.24 -33.25 4.84
CA ALA A 5 63.74 -31.96 4.32
C ALA A 5 64.12 -30.80 5.27
N ASN A 6 64.01 -29.54 4.80
CA ASN A 6 64.54 -28.32 5.42
C ASN A 6 63.49 -27.18 5.30
N ASP A 7 63.33 -26.30 6.30
CA ASP A 7 62.58 -25.03 6.13
C ASP A 7 62.94 -23.96 7.21
N PRO A 8 63.27 -22.70 6.86
CA PRO A 8 63.68 -21.65 7.80
C PRO A 8 62.63 -20.53 8.06
N ALA A 9 62.77 -19.84 9.21
CA ALA A 9 61.76 -18.94 9.76
C ALA A 9 61.62 -17.53 9.13
N LYS A 10 60.40 -16.96 9.25
CA LYS A 10 60.01 -15.60 8.83
C LYS A 10 60.56 -14.48 9.73
N LYS A 11 60.82 -13.30 9.14
CA LYS A 11 61.04 -12.01 9.85
C LYS A 11 59.72 -11.25 10.08
N PRO A 12 59.58 -10.45 11.16
CA PRO A 12 58.44 -9.57 11.38
C PRO A 12 58.58 -8.19 10.72
N ALA A 13 57.44 -7.52 10.46
CA ALA A 13 57.36 -6.23 9.78
C ALA A 13 57.53 -5.01 10.72
N LYS A 14 57.93 -3.86 10.16
CA LYS A 14 58.07 -2.57 10.88
C LYS A 14 56.82 -1.69 10.68
N THR A 15 56.36 -1.07 11.77
CA THR A 15 55.29 -0.07 11.81
C THR A 15 55.79 1.34 11.42
N LEU A 16 54.91 2.13 10.79
CA LEU A 16 55.13 3.54 10.44
C LEU A 16 54.37 4.48 11.40
N PRO A 17 54.95 5.64 11.80
CA PRO A 17 54.30 6.59 12.71
C PRO A 17 53.34 7.57 12.00
N LYS A 18 52.27 7.96 12.70
CA LYS A 18 51.25 8.93 12.25
C LYS A 18 51.78 10.36 12.27
N LYS A 19 51.39 11.19 11.28
CA LYS A 19 51.49 12.67 11.35
C LYS A 19 50.16 13.28 11.83
N PRO A 20 50.16 14.37 12.62
CA PRO A 20 48.94 15.05 13.04
C PRO A 20 48.40 15.95 11.92
N ALA A 21 47.07 15.96 11.76
CA ALA A 21 46.37 16.90 10.88
C ALA A 21 46.22 18.27 11.57
N LYS A 22 46.35 19.35 10.79
CA LYS A 22 46.12 20.73 11.26
C LYS A 22 44.64 21.09 11.12
N THR A 23 44.07 21.66 12.17
CA THR A 23 42.78 22.37 12.15
C THR A 23 42.90 23.72 11.44
N LEU A 24 41.87 24.07 10.67
CA LEU A 24 41.57 25.43 10.21
C LEU A 24 40.04 25.67 10.33
N PRO A 25 39.59 26.92 10.49
CA PRO A 25 38.40 27.20 11.29
C PRO A 25 37.09 27.38 10.49
N GLU A 26 35.99 27.35 11.22
CA GLU A 26 34.66 27.76 10.76
C GLU A 26 34.62 29.23 10.31
N SER A 27 33.61 29.59 9.52
CA SER A 27 33.25 30.98 9.22
C SER A 27 31.72 31.12 9.10
N PRO A 28 31.13 32.27 9.46
CA PRO A 28 29.81 32.27 10.08
C PRO A 28 28.65 32.68 9.14
N ALA A 29 27.48 32.13 9.49
CA ALA A 29 26.11 32.60 9.29
C ALA A 29 25.81 33.73 8.28
N LYS A 30 24.81 33.46 7.42
CA LYS A 30 23.80 34.45 7.03
C LYS A 30 22.39 33.89 7.15
N THR A 31 21.77 34.15 8.29
CA THR A 31 20.32 34.15 8.46
C THR A 31 19.72 35.21 7.54
N LEU A 32 18.66 34.89 6.79
CA LEU A 32 17.81 35.89 6.15
C LEU A 32 16.44 35.90 6.81
N SER A 33 16.01 37.10 7.16
CA SER A 33 14.86 37.41 8.00
C SER A 33 13.55 37.40 7.24
N GLU A 34 12.48 36.95 7.91
CA GLU A 34 11.09 37.24 7.54
C GLU A 34 10.76 38.74 7.65
N THR A 35 9.62 39.13 7.05
CA THR A 35 8.71 40.30 7.28
C THR A 35 8.27 40.96 5.94
N PRO A 36 7.12 41.68 5.86
CA PRO A 36 5.84 40.98 5.62
C PRO A 36 4.90 41.67 4.59
N ALA A 37 3.72 41.06 4.41
CA ALA A 37 2.46 41.66 3.96
C ALA A 37 2.29 42.09 2.48
N LYS A 38 1.29 41.49 1.81
CA LYS A 38 -0.05 42.10 1.61
C LYS A 38 -0.99 41.20 0.80
N SER A 39 -2.20 40.97 1.31
CA SER A 39 -3.36 40.61 0.48
C SER A 39 -3.80 41.80 -0.37
N PRO A 40 -4.51 41.54 -1.48
CA PRO A 40 -5.85 42.11 -1.57
C PRO A 40 -6.90 41.07 -1.99
N ALA A 41 -8.15 41.35 -1.64
CA ALA A 41 -9.30 40.52 -1.98
C ALA A 41 -10.17 41.16 -3.08
N LYS A 42 -11.03 40.31 -3.65
CA LYS A 42 -12.33 40.59 -4.28
C LYS A 42 -12.45 41.07 -5.76
N GLU A 43 -13.22 40.21 -6.45
CA GLU A 43 -14.38 40.50 -7.32
C GLU A 43 -14.22 40.43 -8.86
N PRO A 44 -15.29 39.99 -9.58
CA PRO A 44 -15.13 39.22 -10.81
C PRO A 44 -15.43 40.01 -12.10
N ALA A 45 -14.74 39.65 -13.18
CA ALA A 45 -15.01 40.19 -14.51
C ALA A 45 -16.19 39.46 -15.20
N LYS A 46 -17.16 40.23 -15.66
CA LYS A 46 -18.27 39.79 -16.53
C LYS A 46 -17.71 39.46 -17.92
N GLY A 47 -18.17 38.36 -18.53
CA GLY A 47 -17.89 38.08 -19.96
C GLY A 47 -18.83 38.83 -20.90
N PRO A 48 -18.68 38.66 -22.22
CA PRO A 48 -19.75 38.87 -23.19
C PRO A 48 -20.21 37.53 -23.81
N ALA A 49 -21.50 37.45 -24.13
CA ALA A 49 -22.13 36.31 -24.81
C ALA A 49 -22.39 36.60 -26.30
N LYS A 50 -22.33 35.56 -27.14
CA LYS A 50 -22.96 35.38 -28.48
C LYS A 50 -22.40 34.10 -29.14
N GLU A 51 -23.09 33.33 -29.98
CA GLU A 51 -24.46 33.42 -30.52
C GLU A 51 -25.02 32.01 -30.80
N LEU A 52 -26.32 31.88 -31.12
CA LEU A 52 -27.03 30.60 -31.28
C LEU A 52 -26.86 29.95 -32.67
N ALA A 53 -26.97 28.62 -32.72
CA ALA A 53 -27.52 27.89 -33.86
C ALA A 53 -28.61 26.92 -33.37
N LYS A 54 -29.67 26.70 -34.17
CA LYS A 54 -30.94 26.07 -33.73
C LYS A 54 -31.23 24.73 -34.41
N GLU A 55 -31.87 23.84 -33.62
CA GLU A 55 -32.91 22.87 -34.03
C GLU A 55 -32.55 21.70 -34.98
N PRO A 56 -33.41 20.65 -35.10
CA PRO A 56 -34.73 20.45 -34.47
C PRO A 56 -34.91 19.15 -33.65
N ALA A 57 -35.96 19.14 -32.81
CA ALA A 57 -36.45 17.97 -32.11
C ALA A 57 -37.30 17.03 -32.99
N ARG A 58 -37.32 15.73 -32.69
CA ARG A 58 -38.33 14.77 -33.18
C ARG A 58 -39.16 14.21 -32.02
N LYS A 59 -40.49 14.18 -32.19
CA LYS A 59 -41.45 13.57 -31.24
C LYS A 59 -41.63 12.06 -31.50
N PRO A 60 -42.00 11.25 -30.48
CA PRO A 60 -42.25 9.81 -30.61
C PRO A 60 -43.74 9.44 -30.68
N ALA A 61 -44.05 8.24 -31.19
CA ALA A 61 -45.33 7.51 -31.07
C ALA A 61 -45.18 6.06 -31.59
N PRO A 62 -46.08 5.10 -31.25
CA PRO A 62 -46.64 4.85 -29.91
C PRO A 62 -46.70 3.35 -29.50
N ALA A 63 -46.88 3.13 -28.19
CA ALA A 63 -47.60 2.04 -27.50
C ALA A 63 -47.56 0.57 -27.98
N ASN A 64 -47.16 -0.33 -27.05
CA ASN A 64 -48.05 -1.43 -26.65
C ASN A 64 -47.86 -1.86 -25.18
N LYS A 65 -48.97 -2.25 -24.53
CA LYS A 65 -49.13 -2.86 -23.18
C LYS A 65 -50.05 -4.10 -23.39
N PRO A 66 -50.14 -5.12 -22.50
CA PRO A 66 -50.09 -5.07 -21.03
C PRO A 66 -49.23 -6.24 -20.44
N THR A 67 -49.26 -6.68 -19.16
CA THR A 67 -49.98 -6.32 -17.91
C THR A 67 -49.09 -6.63 -16.68
N GLY A 68 -49.37 -6.05 -15.51
CA GLY A 68 -48.79 -6.53 -14.23
C GLY A 68 -48.85 -5.50 -13.09
N LYS A 69 -49.90 -5.53 -12.26
CA LYS A 69 -50.02 -4.68 -11.06
C LYS A 69 -49.31 -5.31 -9.86
N VAL A 70 -48.52 -4.52 -9.13
CA VAL A 70 -48.72 -4.30 -7.67
C VAL A 70 -48.43 -2.81 -7.37
N ARG A 71 -49.15 -2.22 -6.41
CA ARG A 71 -49.04 -0.80 -6.02
C ARG A 71 -49.09 -0.68 -4.50
N SER A 72 -48.08 -0.08 -3.90
CA SER A 72 -48.13 0.73 -2.65
C SER A 72 -46.68 1.02 -2.22
N GLY A 73 -46.30 2.22 -1.77
CA GLY A 73 -47.02 3.49 -1.69
C GLY A 73 -46.28 4.46 -0.75
N GLY A 74 -46.48 5.77 -0.91
CA GLY A 74 -45.93 6.79 0.01
C GLY A 74 -44.60 7.39 -0.45
N GLY A 75 -44.67 8.54 -1.12
CA GLY A 75 -43.53 9.45 -1.24
C GLY A 75 -43.67 10.60 -0.24
N THR A 76 -42.55 11.13 0.23
CA THR A 76 -42.48 12.46 0.82
C THR A 76 -41.24 13.18 0.30
N ASP A 77 -41.42 14.33 -0.33
CA ASP A 77 -40.39 15.36 -0.34
C ASP A 77 -39.99 15.69 1.10
N ARG A 78 -38.68 15.86 1.33
CA ARG A 78 -38.12 16.84 2.28
C ARG A 78 -36.61 16.89 2.15
N ASN A 79 -36.08 18.09 1.89
CA ASN A 79 -34.68 18.40 2.11
C ASN A 79 -34.34 18.23 3.60
N ALA A 80 -33.47 17.28 3.89
CA ALA A 80 -32.69 17.18 5.13
C ALA A 80 -31.33 16.56 4.75
N PRO A 81 -30.21 16.93 5.40
CA PRO A 81 -28.99 16.15 5.26
C PRO A 81 -29.25 14.74 5.80
N ASP A 82 -28.89 13.73 5.01
CA ASP A 82 -29.08 12.33 5.35
C ASP A 82 -28.07 11.95 6.44
N THR A 83 -28.42 12.22 7.70
CA THR A 83 -27.70 11.70 8.87
C THR A 83 -28.06 10.23 9.06
N ALA A 84 -27.69 9.41 8.08
CA ALA A 84 -27.69 7.97 8.21
C ALA A 84 -26.78 7.62 9.39
N GLU A 85 -27.34 6.95 10.40
CA GLU A 85 -26.63 6.58 11.61
C GLU A 85 -25.46 5.66 11.26
N VAL A 86 -24.23 6.09 11.57
CA VAL A 86 -23.02 5.32 11.23
C VAL A 86 -23.08 3.99 11.98
N PRO A 87 -23.01 2.84 11.28
CA PRO A 87 -23.12 1.55 11.94
C PRO A 87 -22.03 1.35 13.00
N PRO A 88 -22.31 0.61 14.08
CA PRO A 88 -21.31 0.26 15.07
C PRO A 88 -20.22 -0.63 14.44
N PRO A 89 -18.96 -0.53 14.90
CA PRO A 89 -17.87 -1.33 14.35
C PRO A 89 -18.06 -2.82 14.67
N ALA A 90 -17.73 -3.68 13.72
CA ALA A 90 -17.85 -5.13 13.85
C ALA A 90 -16.62 -5.70 14.58
N VAL A 91 -16.61 -5.58 15.91
CA VAL A 91 -15.50 -6.04 16.75
C VAL A 91 -15.32 -7.56 16.64
N GLY A 92 -14.12 -8.00 16.27
CA GLY A 92 -13.77 -9.43 16.19
C GLY A 92 -14.29 -10.15 14.95
N VAL A 93 -14.81 -9.44 13.94
CA VAL A 93 -15.29 -10.03 12.68
C VAL A 93 -14.21 -9.93 11.61
N HIS A 94 -13.85 -11.06 11.00
CA HIS A 94 -12.87 -11.12 9.91
C HIS A 94 -13.37 -10.40 8.65
N GLY A 95 -12.48 -9.76 7.90
CA GLY A 95 -12.85 -9.08 6.65
C GLY A 95 -13.94 -7.99 6.78
N ALA A 96 -14.13 -7.42 7.98
CA ALA A 96 -15.25 -6.54 8.29
C ALA A 96 -15.25 -5.20 7.51
N ASP A 97 -16.40 -4.89 6.90
CA ASP A 97 -16.61 -3.60 6.23
C ASP A 97 -16.63 -2.41 7.20
N VAL A 98 -17.05 -2.59 8.46
CA VAL A 98 -17.12 -1.51 9.46
C VAL A 98 -16.06 -1.72 10.54
N LEU A 99 -14.93 -1.05 10.37
CA LEU A 99 -13.78 -1.07 11.28
C LEU A 99 -13.89 0.09 12.31
N PRO A 100 -13.03 0.14 13.35
CA PRO A 100 -13.13 1.13 14.42
C PRO A 100 -13.16 2.59 13.94
N SER A 101 -12.29 2.98 13.00
CA SER A 101 -12.16 4.37 12.53
C SER A 101 -12.71 4.60 11.11
N VAL A 102 -12.90 3.54 10.32
CA VAL A 102 -13.25 3.64 8.89
C VAL A 102 -14.28 2.59 8.47
N ILE A 103 -15.00 2.88 7.40
CA ILE A 103 -15.80 1.92 6.64
C ILE A 103 -15.01 1.56 5.38
N VAL A 104 -14.73 0.27 5.18
CA VAL A 104 -14.18 -0.27 3.93
C VAL A 104 -15.36 -0.46 2.98
N GLU A 105 -15.48 0.40 1.97
CA GLU A 105 -16.63 0.37 1.03
C GLU A 105 -16.43 -0.66 -0.08
N THR A 106 -15.18 -0.94 -0.45
CA THR A 106 -14.80 -2.00 -1.39
C THR A 106 -13.31 -2.30 -1.26
N TYR A 107 -12.91 -3.53 -1.56
CA TYR A 107 -11.52 -3.92 -1.75
C TYR A 107 -11.45 -5.09 -2.75
N ASN A 108 -10.26 -5.44 -3.21
CA ASN A 108 -10.03 -6.54 -4.16
C ASN A 108 -10.89 -6.44 -5.44
N ALA A 109 -11.09 -5.21 -5.96
CA ALA A 109 -11.97 -5.00 -7.11
C ALA A 109 -11.32 -5.50 -8.42
N GLU A 110 -11.89 -6.59 -8.95
CA GLU A 110 -11.47 -7.26 -10.19
C GLU A 110 -11.93 -6.52 -11.46
N LEU A 111 -11.38 -5.34 -11.72
CA LEU A 111 -11.68 -4.61 -12.94
C LEU A 111 -11.04 -5.28 -14.16
N ARG A 112 -11.88 -5.58 -15.17
CA ARG A 112 -11.48 -6.20 -16.44
C ARG A 112 -11.83 -5.33 -17.65
N ASP A 113 -11.11 -5.58 -18.73
CA ASP A 113 -11.35 -5.14 -20.10
C ASP A 113 -11.06 -6.31 -21.07
N ASP A 114 -10.98 -6.05 -22.37
CA ASP A 114 -10.78 -7.07 -23.40
C ASP A 114 -9.34 -7.67 -23.39
N GLU A 115 -8.40 -7.04 -22.68
CA GLU A 115 -6.99 -7.46 -22.60
C GLU A 115 -6.69 -8.26 -21.32
N GLY A 116 -7.49 -8.11 -20.26
CA GLY A 116 -7.34 -8.89 -19.03
C GLY A 116 -7.86 -8.18 -17.79
N PHE A 117 -7.10 -8.23 -16.69
CA PHE A 117 -7.33 -7.34 -15.55
C PHE A 117 -6.67 -6.00 -15.80
N VAL A 118 -7.45 -4.92 -15.62
CA VAL A 118 -6.99 -3.54 -15.75
C VAL A 118 -5.80 -3.27 -14.81
N GLY A 119 -5.79 -3.89 -13.63
CA GLY A 119 -4.73 -3.69 -12.63
C GLY A 119 -3.35 -4.22 -13.05
N ASP A 120 -3.29 -5.21 -13.96
CA ASP A 120 -2.02 -5.82 -14.36
C ASP A 120 -1.14 -4.83 -15.12
N ARG A 121 -1.76 -3.91 -15.89
CA ARG A 121 -1.08 -2.80 -16.60
C ARG A 121 -0.41 -1.78 -15.67
N ALA A 122 -0.75 -1.77 -14.39
CA ALA A 122 -0.10 -0.98 -13.35
C ALA A 122 0.68 -1.82 -12.33
N ALA A 123 0.76 -3.15 -12.48
CA ALA A 123 1.51 -4.01 -11.58
C ALA A 123 3.03 -3.79 -11.69
N LYS A 124 3.80 -4.35 -10.75
CA LYS A 124 5.28 -4.23 -10.75
C LYS A 124 5.94 -4.70 -12.04
N GLY A 125 5.36 -5.69 -12.72
CA GLY A 125 5.89 -6.26 -13.97
C GLY A 125 5.77 -5.29 -15.16
N ALA A 126 4.68 -4.53 -15.24
CA ALA A 126 4.39 -3.65 -16.38
C ALA A 126 5.50 -2.61 -16.63
N PHE A 127 6.12 -2.06 -15.58
CA PHE A 127 7.27 -1.16 -15.76
C PHE A 127 8.47 -1.86 -16.43
N THR A 128 8.76 -3.10 -16.04
CA THR A 128 9.83 -3.89 -16.66
C THR A 128 9.50 -4.19 -18.12
N GLU A 129 8.26 -4.58 -18.42
CA GLU A 129 7.81 -4.88 -19.79
C GLU A 129 7.87 -3.65 -20.70
N ILE A 130 7.44 -2.48 -20.20
CA ILE A 130 7.56 -1.20 -20.89
C ILE A 130 9.04 -0.88 -21.20
N LEU A 131 9.91 -0.96 -20.19
CA LEU A 131 11.34 -0.71 -20.39
C LEU A 131 11.98 -1.71 -21.37
N ASP A 132 11.61 -2.99 -21.31
CA ASP A 132 12.11 -4.03 -22.20
C ASP A 132 11.66 -3.81 -23.66
N ASN A 133 10.41 -3.37 -23.87
CA ASN A 133 9.90 -3.03 -25.19
C ASN A 133 10.60 -1.80 -25.79
N LEU A 134 10.83 -0.75 -24.99
CA LEU A 134 11.62 0.41 -25.42
C LEU A 134 13.06 0.02 -25.81
N ARG A 135 13.70 -0.87 -25.03
CA ARG A 135 15.05 -1.39 -25.33
C ARG A 135 15.08 -2.20 -26.62
N LYS A 136 14.10 -3.09 -26.85
CA LYS A 136 13.96 -3.82 -28.12
C LYS A 136 13.87 -2.86 -29.31
N THR A 137 13.00 -1.85 -29.23
CA THR A 137 12.85 -0.85 -30.30
C THR A 137 14.16 -0.09 -30.56
N LEU A 138 14.93 0.27 -29.52
CA LEU A 138 16.24 0.89 -29.73
C LEU A 138 17.23 -0.05 -30.44
N ARG A 139 17.28 -1.34 -30.05
CA ARG A 139 18.16 -2.35 -30.66
C ARG A 139 17.87 -2.63 -32.14
N GLU A 140 16.66 -2.34 -32.62
CA GLU A 140 16.32 -2.44 -34.05
C GLU A 140 16.98 -1.34 -34.90
N TYR A 141 17.34 -0.20 -34.28
CA TYR A 141 17.80 1.01 -34.99
C TYR A 141 19.12 1.60 -34.46
N GLY A 142 19.73 1.03 -33.43
CA GLY A 142 20.97 1.50 -32.81
C GLY A 142 21.35 0.73 -31.53
N ASP A 143 22.19 1.34 -30.70
CA ASP A 143 22.67 0.74 -29.44
C ASP A 143 21.64 0.88 -28.30
N ASP A 144 21.56 -0.13 -27.43
CA ASP A 144 20.83 -0.05 -26.15
C ASP A 144 21.72 0.62 -25.08
N PRO A 145 21.37 1.82 -24.57
CA PRO A 145 22.20 2.52 -23.60
C PRO A 145 22.21 1.87 -22.20
N LEU A 146 21.39 0.85 -21.96
CA LEU A 146 21.46 0.02 -20.74
C LEU A 146 22.35 -1.24 -20.90
N GLY A 147 22.81 -1.51 -22.13
CA GLY A 147 23.68 -2.62 -22.53
C GLY A 147 22.95 -3.96 -22.67
N GLU A 148 23.71 -5.06 -22.72
CA GLU A 148 23.17 -6.39 -23.04
C GLU A 148 22.40 -7.09 -21.90
N ALA A 149 22.44 -6.59 -20.67
CA ALA A 149 21.84 -7.27 -19.52
C ALA A 149 20.30 -7.33 -19.63
N ASP A 150 19.70 -8.49 -19.38
CA ASP A 150 18.23 -8.67 -19.38
C ASP A 150 17.53 -7.64 -18.48
N THR A 151 16.35 -7.17 -18.90
CA THR A 151 15.66 -6.08 -18.19
C THR A 151 15.30 -6.45 -16.75
N ASP A 152 14.88 -7.70 -16.51
CA ASP A 152 14.64 -8.23 -15.16
C ASP A 152 15.90 -8.29 -14.27
N ALA A 153 17.10 -8.38 -14.86
CA ALA A 153 18.36 -8.37 -14.11
C ALA A 153 18.78 -6.95 -13.69
N ILE A 154 18.17 -5.90 -14.24
CA ILE A 154 18.46 -4.51 -13.90
C ILE A 154 17.79 -4.13 -12.58
N LYS A 155 18.57 -4.15 -11.50
CA LYS A 155 18.13 -3.65 -10.18
C LYS A 155 17.67 -2.19 -10.29
N ARG A 156 16.57 -1.84 -9.61
CA ARG A 156 16.03 -0.47 -9.61
C ARG A 156 17.03 0.59 -9.16
N SER A 157 17.89 0.29 -8.18
CA SER A 157 18.95 1.19 -7.75
C SER A 157 19.98 1.51 -8.86
N LYS A 158 20.13 0.66 -9.89
CA LYS A 158 20.90 0.99 -11.10
C LYS A 158 20.13 2.00 -11.96
N LEU A 159 18.81 1.84 -12.13
CA LEU A 159 17.96 2.82 -12.85
C LEU A 159 17.97 4.20 -12.18
N GLU A 160 17.94 4.24 -10.85
CA GLU A 160 18.05 5.48 -10.07
C GLU A 160 19.42 6.15 -10.24
N ALA A 161 20.50 5.36 -10.18
CA ALA A 161 21.85 5.86 -10.43
C ALA A 161 22.00 6.42 -11.86
N ILE A 162 21.34 5.81 -12.84
CA ILE A 162 21.27 6.28 -14.24
C ILE A 162 20.50 7.59 -14.34
N LEU A 163 19.33 7.71 -13.72
CA LEU A 163 18.59 8.99 -13.68
C LEU A 163 19.37 10.13 -13.02
N ALA A 164 20.15 9.82 -11.98
CA ALA A 164 20.89 10.82 -11.22
C ALA A 164 22.25 11.20 -11.82
N LYS A 165 22.94 10.26 -12.49
CA LYS A 165 24.36 10.39 -12.88
C LYS A 165 24.75 9.64 -14.17
N GLY A 166 23.81 8.98 -14.84
CA GLY A 166 24.06 8.29 -16.10
C GLY A 166 24.32 9.26 -17.25
N ASP A 167 24.68 8.73 -18.41
CA ASP A 167 24.68 9.50 -19.65
C ASP A 167 23.24 9.87 -20.06
N SER A 168 23.12 10.85 -20.95
CA SER A 168 21.83 11.39 -21.37
C SER A 168 20.95 10.39 -22.13
N ALA A 169 21.51 9.40 -22.82
CA ALA A 169 20.73 8.42 -23.57
C ALA A 169 20.14 7.36 -22.62
N ALA A 170 20.95 6.85 -21.69
CA ALA A 170 20.49 5.94 -20.64
C ALA A 170 19.44 6.61 -19.74
N ALA A 171 19.68 7.86 -19.32
CA ALA A 171 18.72 8.62 -18.53
C ALA A 171 17.42 8.92 -19.29
N ALA A 172 17.49 9.28 -20.57
CA ALA A 172 16.31 9.51 -21.40
C ALA A 172 15.45 8.24 -21.55
N LEU A 173 16.07 7.08 -21.77
CA LEU A 173 15.34 5.80 -21.87
C LEU A 173 14.59 5.45 -20.57
N VAL A 174 15.22 5.65 -19.40
CA VAL A 174 14.53 5.42 -18.11
C VAL A 174 13.40 6.43 -17.89
N MET A 175 13.58 7.69 -18.33
CA MET A 175 12.52 8.70 -18.30
C MET A 175 11.34 8.35 -19.23
N SER A 176 11.59 7.79 -20.41
CA SER A 176 10.52 7.30 -21.30
C SER A 176 9.73 6.16 -20.64
N ALA A 177 10.39 5.19 -20.02
CA ALA A 177 9.71 4.12 -19.30
C ALA A 177 8.87 4.64 -18.11
N ILE A 178 9.32 5.70 -17.44
CA ILE A 178 8.56 6.39 -16.39
C ILE A 178 7.32 7.10 -16.97
N GLU A 179 7.44 7.76 -18.12
CA GLU A 179 6.31 8.40 -18.80
C GLU A 179 5.26 7.37 -19.21
N ASP A 180 5.66 6.33 -19.95
CA ASP A 180 4.75 5.31 -20.49
C ASP A 180 4.02 4.56 -19.36
N TYR A 181 4.72 4.17 -18.29
CA TYR A 181 4.08 3.57 -17.12
C TYR A 181 3.17 4.56 -16.38
N ALA A 182 3.49 5.86 -16.34
CA ALA A 182 2.61 6.86 -15.75
C ALA A 182 1.33 7.09 -16.58
N GLN A 183 1.38 6.92 -17.90
CA GLN A 183 0.21 6.93 -18.77
C GLN A 183 -0.70 5.72 -18.47
N GLU A 184 -0.14 4.50 -18.39
CA GLU A 184 -0.89 3.31 -18.01
C GLU A 184 -1.51 3.42 -16.61
N LEU A 185 -0.72 3.84 -15.61
CA LEU A 185 -1.23 4.10 -14.26
C LEU A 185 -2.36 5.13 -14.25
N THR A 186 -2.26 6.19 -15.06
CA THR A 186 -3.32 7.19 -15.24
C THR A 186 -4.59 6.56 -15.85
N ALA A 187 -4.45 5.72 -16.87
CA ALA A 187 -5.57 4.99 -17.49
C ALA A 187 -6.25 4.05 -16.49
N VAL A 188 -5.48 3.31 -15.70
CA VAL A 188 -5.95 2.43 -14.62
C VAL A 188 -6.72 3.23 -13.57
N ILE A 189 -6.16 4.30 -13.01
CA ILE A 189 -6.84 5.16 -12.01
C ILE A 189 -8.15 5.72 -12.58
N ARG A 190 -8.15 6.19 -13.84
CA ARG A 190 -9.36 6.68 -14.52
C ARG A 190 -10.41 5.57 -14.71
N ARG A 191 -10.00 4.32 -14.89
CA ARG A 191 -10.90 3.17 -15.01
C ARG A 191 -11.51 2.79 -13.65
N PHE A 192 -10.72 2.86 -12.57
CA PHE A 192 -11.22 2.74 -11.19
C PHE A 192 -12.24 3.84 -10.88
N ARG A 193 -11.92 5.12 -11.11
CA ARG A 193 -12.83 6.25 -10.82
C ARG A 193 -14.16 6.28 -11.61
N ARG A 194 -14.37 5.39 -12.59
CA ARG A 194 -15.69 5.16 -13.21
C ARG A 194 -16.62 4.29 -12.36
N GLN A 195 -16.09 3.58 -11.36
CA GLN A 195 -16.88 2.80 -10.40
C GLN A 195 -17.52 3.73 -9.37
N LYS A 196 -18.73 3.37 -8.93
CA LYS A 196 -19.51 4.20 -7.99
C LYS A 196 -18.71 4.52 -6.71
N SER A 197 -18.11 3.51 -6.09
CA SER A 197 -17.30 3.62 -4.86
C SER A 197 -16.08 4.54 -5.03
N TRP A 198 -15.40 4.43 -6.17
CA TRP A 198 -14.18 5.20 -6.47
C TRP A 198 -14.43 6.61 -7.01
N SER A 199 -15.63 6.92 -7.49
CA SER A 199 -15.92 8.19 -8.18
C SER A 199 -15.70 9.44 -7.30
N SER A 200 -16.04 9.34 -6.01
CA SER A 200 -15.90 10.38 -4.99
C SER A 200 -14.65 10.23 -4.12
N VAL A 201 -13.68 9.38 -4.49
CA VAL A 201 -12.39 9.30 -3.79
C VAL A 201 -11.62 10.61 -4.03
N GLU A 202 -11.27 11.28 -2.93
CA GLU A 202 -10.57 12.57 -2.89
C GLU A 202 -9.05 12.38 -2.97
N ARG A 203 -8.54 11.35 -2.27
CA ARG A 203 -7.11 11.00 -2.22
C ARG A 203 -6.90 9.51 -2.43
N ILE A 204 -5.92 9.15 -3.26
CA ILE A 204 -5.43 7.78 -3.44
C ILE A 204 -4.02 7.70 -2.87
N VAL A 205 -3.81 6.84 -1.88
CA VAL A 205 -2.49 6.51 -1.36
C VAL A 205 -1.90 5.34 -2.14
N PHE A 206 -0.60 5.40 -2.42
CA PHE A 206 0.16 4.33 -3.06
C PHE A 206 1.05 3.59 -2.07
N GLY A 207 0.75 2.31 -1.90
CA GLY A 207 1.56 1.34 -1.19
C GLY A 207 2.21 0.33 -2.14
N GLY A 208 2.70 -0.77 -1.56
CA GLY A 208 3.40 -1.82 -2.27
C GLY A 208 4.82 -1.45 -2.69
N GLY A 209 5.66 -2.47 -2.83
CA GLY A 209 7.10 -2.30 -3.00
C GLY A 209 7.56 -1.68 -4.32
N PHE A 210 6.68 -1.27 -5.24
CA PHE A 210 7.08 -0.49 -6.42
C PHE A 210 7.48 0.94 -6.07
N ARG A 211 6.78 1.54 -5.10
CA ARG A 211 7.00 2.93 -4.69
C ARG A 211 8.33 3.15 -3.94
N ASP A 212 8.96 2.08 -3.45
CA ASP A 212 10.27 2.08 -2.75
C ASP A 212 11.47 2.25 -3.69
N SER A 213 11.25 2.98 -4.79
CA SER A 213 12.28 3.39 -5.70
C SER A 213 11.94 4.76 -6.24
N ARG A 214 12.95 5.60 -6.46
CA ARG A 214 12.76 6.94 -7.02
C ARG A 214 12.10 6.88 -8.41
N VAL A 215 12.31 5.79 -9.15
CA VAL A 215 11.59 5.47 -10.39
C VAL A 215 10.07 5.39 -10.15
N GLY A 216 9.63 4.62 -9.14
CA GLY A 216 8.22 4.49 -8.78
C GLY A 216 7.60 5.78 -8.26
N GLU A 217 8.33 6.54 -7.41
CA GLU A 217 7.89 7.86 -6.96
C GLU A 217 7.67 8.83 -8.13
N LEU A 218 8.62 8.88 -9.08
CA LEU A 218 8.53 9.74 -10.27
C LEU A 218 7.36 9.33 -11.17
N ALA A 219 7.12 8.04 -11.34
CA ALA A 219 5.98 7.52 -12.10
C ALA A 219 4.63 7.90 -11.48
N ILE A 220 4.46 7.72 -10.17
CA ILE A 220 3.24 8.12 -9.44
C ILE A 220 3.07 9.64 -9.46
N GLY A 221 4.16 10.39 -9.27
CA GLY A 221 4.18 11.85 -9.39
C GLY A 221 3.78 12.33 -10.79
N ARG A 222 4.26 11.67 -11.84
CA ARG A 222 3.89 11.97 -13.24
C ARG A 222 2.44 11.64 -13.53
N ALA A 223 1.92 10.51 -13.02
CA ALA A 223 0.50 10.18 -13.10
C ALA A 223 -0.39 11.24 -12.40
N SER A 224 0.06 11.80 -11.28
CA SER A 224 -0.64 12.93 -10.63
C SER A 224 -0.69 14.17 -11.53
N VAL A 225 0.38 14.48 -12.27
CA VAL A 225 0.39 15.59 -13.24
C VAL A 225 -0.56 15.31 -14.41
N LEU A 226 -0.53 14.09 -14.97
CA LEU A 226 -1.40 13.68 -16.08
C LEU A 226 -2.89 13.76 -15.69
N LEU A 227 -3.26 13.25 -14.52
CA LEU A 227 -4.63 13.36 -13.99
C LEU A 227 -5.08 14.81 -13.86
N LYS A 228 -4.22 15.70 -13.37
CA LYS A 228 -4.51 17.14 -13.25
C LYS A 228 -4.64 17.83 -14.61
N GLN A 229 -3.82 17.45 -15.60
CA GLN A 229 -3.92 17.92 -17.00
C GLN A 229 -5.27 17.51 -17.63
N ASP A 230 -5.74 16.29 -17.34
CA ASP A 230 -7.05 15.76 -17.78
C ASP A 230 -8.25 16.27 -16.96
N GLY A 231 -8.04 17.18 -15.99
CA GLY A 231 -9.10 17.73 -15.14
C GLY A 231 -9.61 16.81 -14.02
N HIS A 232 -8.90 15.72 -13.70
CA HIS A 232 -9.21 14.82 -12.58
C HIS A 232 -8.57 15.32 -11.28
N GLY A 233 -9.36 16.01 -10.44
CA GLY A 233 -8.92 16.57 -9.16
C GLY A 233 -8.73 15.58 -8.01
N VAL A 234 -8.21 14.37 -8.27
CA VAL A 234 -7.85 13.40 -7.22
C VAL A 234 -6.41 13.63 -6.77
N GLU A 235 -6.16 13.67 -5.46
CA GLU A 235 -4.81 13.74 -4.90
C GLU A 235 -4.16 12.35 -4.93
N LEU A 236 -2.89 12.26 -5.35
CA LEU A 236 -2.09 11.04 -5.22
C LEU A 236 -1.04 11.26 -4.13
N ALA A 237 -1.03 10.39 -3.12
CA ALA A 237 -0.07 10.40 -2.01
C ALA A 237 0.73 9.09 -1.98
N LEU A 238 1.90 9.10 -1.35
CA LEU A 238 2.64 7.86 -1.05
C LEU A 238 2.37 7.47 0.40
N ILE A 239 2.30 6.17 0.67
CA ILE A 239 2.19 5.64 2.04
C ILE A 239 3.37 6.14 2.90
N ARG A 240 3.13 6.58 4.13
CA ARG A 240 4.16 7.25 4.95
C ARG A 240 5.18 6.26 5.49
N ASN A 241 4.70 5.14 6.02
CA ASN A 241 5.53 4.06 6.54
C ASN A 241 6.19 3.27 5.41
N HIS A 242 7.35 2.65 5.64
CA HIS A 242 7.99 1.77 4.65
C HIS A 242 7.00 0.64 4.27
N PRO A 243 6.79 0.25 3.00
CA PRO A 243 5.73 -0.70 2.62
C PRO A 243 5.91 -2.10 3.20
N ASP A 244 7.16 -2.51 3.49
CA ASP A 244 7.43 -3.75 4.25
C ASP A 244 6.93 -3.68 5.72
N GLU A 245 6.78 -2.47 6.27
CA GLU A 245 6.28 -2.22 7.62
C GLU A 245 4.79 -1.82 7.65
N ALA A 246 4.30 -1.16 6.60
CA ALA A 246 2.97 -0.57 6.57
C ALA A 246 1.83 -1.61 6.73
N GLY A 247 2.01 -2.82 6.17
CA GLY A 247 1.09 -3.94 6.41
C GLY A 247 1.09 -4.44 7.86
N LEU A 248 2.23 -4.37 8.55
CA LEU A 248 2.33 -4.72 9.97
C LEU A 248 1.72 -3.61 10.84
N ILE A 249 2.09 -2.35 10.59
CA ILE A 249 1.60 -1.19 11.32
C ILE A 249 0.08 -1.06 11.21
N GLY A 250 -0.50 -1.22 10.01
CA GLY A 250 -1.94 -1.09 9.82
C GLY A 250 -2.79 -2.12 10.58
N ALA A 251 -2.21 -3.24 11.01
CA ALA A 251 -2.89 -4.25 11.82
C ALA A 251 -3.36 -3.71 13.19
N VAL A 252 -2.75 -2.62 13.71
CA VAL A 252 -3.17 -1.98 14.97
C VAL A 252 -4.55 -1.32 14.88
N HIS A 253 -5.05 -1.07 13.67
CA HIS A 253 -6.36 -0.45 13.43
C HIS A 253 -7.48 -1.47 13.15
N LEU A 254 -7.16 -2.79 13.16
CA LEU A 254 -8.17 -3.85 12.99
C LEU A 254 -9.07 -4.03 14.22
N ALA A 255 -8.61 -3.65 15.40
CA ALA A 255 -9.38 -3.72 16.64
C ALA A 255 -9.44 -2.35 17.35
N PRO A 256 -10.47 -2.09 18.18
CA PRO A 256 -10.57 -0.83 18.92
C PRO A 256 -9.38 -0.63 19.87
N SER A 257 -8.91 0.61 20.02
CA SER A 257 -7.74 0.96 20.84
C SER A 257 -7.87 0.54 22.32
N TRP A 258 -9.08 0.45 22.87
CA TRP A 258 -9.32 -0.05 24.23
C TRP A 258 -8.94 -1.53 24.41
N MET A 259 -8.95 -2.34 23.35
CA MET A 259 -8.54 -3.75 23.40
C MET A 259 -7.04 -3.89 23.71
N PHE A 260 -6.26 -2.85 23.39
CA PHE A 260 -4.83 -2.78 23.64
C PHE A 260 -4.46 -1.94 24.88
N ALA A 261 -5.45 -1.51 25.67
CA ALA A 261 -5.19 -0.80 26.92
C ALA A 261 -4.34 -1.67 27.86
N GLY A 262 -3.27 -1.11 28.41
CA GLY A 262 -2.32 -1.82 29.27
C GLY A 262 -1.18 -2.54 28.52
N HIS A 263 -1.25 -2.69 27.20
CA HIS A 263 -0.27 -3.40 26.39
C HIS A 263 0.63 -2.44 25.60
N ASP A 264 1.90 -2.77 25.41
CA ASP A 264 2.86 -1.91 24.70
C ASP A 264 2.98 -2.27 23.21
N SER A 265 2.63 -3.52 22.84
CA SER A 265 2.75 -4.04 21.47
C SER A 265 1.70 -5.09 21.09
N ILE A 266 1.56 -5.34 19.79
CA ILE A 266 0.78 -6.45 19.21
C ILE A 266 1.69 -7.30 18.30
N LEU A 267 1.24 -8.52 17.97
CA LEU A 267 1.78 -9.27 16.84
C LEU A 267 1.01 -8.90 15.58
N ALA A 268 1.74 -8.73 14.47
CA ALA A 268 1.18 -8.47 13.15
C ALA A 268 1.80 -9.40 12.12
N ILE A 269 1.02 -9.79 11.12
CA ILE A 269 1.44 -10.65 10.01
C ILE A 269 0.99 -9.98 8.70
N ASP A 270 1.91 -9.85 7.75
CA ASP A 270 1.68 -9.32 6.41
C ASP A 270 2.07 -10.39 5.37
N ILE A 271 1.05 -10.99 4.75
CA ILE A 271 1.18 -12.08 3.80
C ILE A 271 1.04 -11.50 2.40
N GLY A 272 2.02 -11.75 1.53
CA GLY A 272 1.97 -11.39 0.12
C GLY A 272 2.32 -12.56 -0.79
N GLY A 273 2.02 -12.41 -2.09
CA GLY A 273 2.33 -13.39 -3.13
C GLY A 273 3.82 -13.56 -3.46
N THR A 274 4.74 -13.26 -2.54
CA THR A 274 6.21 -13.48 -2.69
C THR A 274 6.91 -13.62 -1.34
N ASN A 275 6.50 -12.83 -0.34
CA ASN A 275 7.03 -12.88 1.02
C ASN A 275 5.88 -13.07 2.03
N ILE A 276 6.18 -13.68 3.17
CA ILE A 276 5.42 -13.58 4.42
C ILE A 276 6.29 -12.78 5.39
N ARG A 277 5.69 -11.79 6.06
CA ARG A 277 6.34 -11.04 7.14
C ARG A 277 5.55 -11.25 8.43
N ALA A 278 6.25 -11.41 9.53
CA ALA A 278 5.68 -11.31 10.87
C ALA A 278 6.47 -10.25 11.64
N GLY A 279 5.83 -9.55 12.57
CA GLY A 279 6.52 -8.57 13.39
C GLY A 279 5.77 -8.18 14.65
N VAL A 280 6.50 -7.55 15.56
CA VAL A 280 5.99 -7.00 16.81
C VAL A 280 5.87 -5.49 16.64
N VAL A 281 4.65 -4.98 16.69
CA VAL A 281 4.37 -3.55 16.44
C VAL A 281 4.20 -2.84 17.78
N HIS A 282 5.07 -1.89 18.07
CA HIS A 282 4.89 -0.97 19.19
C HIS A 282 3.70 -0.04 18.91
N LEU A 283 2.70 -0.07 19.80
CA LEU A 283 1.48 0.74 19.66
C LEU A 283 1.74 2.23 19.91
N LYS A 284 2.59 2.52 20.90
CA LYS A 284 2.89 3.88 21.41
C LYS A 284 1.63 4.71 21.78
N HIS A 285 0.49 4.07 22.07
CA HIS A 285 -0.80 4.72 22.34
C HIS A 285 -0.73 5.82 23.42
N LYS A 286 0.12 5.66 24.44
CA LYS A 286 0.39 6.66 25.51
C LYS A 286 0.98 7.98 24.98
N LYS A 287 1.57 7.99 23.78
CA LYS A 287 2.19 9.15 23.09
C LYS A 287 1.36 9.66 21.90
N ASP A 288 0.38 8.87 21.46
CA ASP A 288 -0.45 9.12 20.29
C ASP A 288 -1.69 8.21 20.37
N PRO A 289 -2.83 8.68 20.92
CA PRO A 289 -4.02 7.85 21.12
C PRO A 289 -4.58 7.26 19.81
N ASP A 290 -4.37 7.97 18.71
CA ASP A 290 -4.85 7.59 17.37
C ASP A 290 -3.86 6.65 16.65
N LEU A 291 -2.82 6.18 17.36
CA LEU A 291 -1.80 5.23 16.90
C LEU A 291 -0.92 5.73 15.75
N GLY A 292 -0.95 7.03 15.43
CA GLY A 292 -0.11 7.66 14.38
C GLY A 292 1.41 7.60 14.63
N LYS A 293 1.84 7.12 15.81
CA LYS A 293 3.24 6.83 16.14
C LYS A 293 3.54 5.33 16.29
N ALA A 294 2.63 4.43 15.91
CA ALA A 294 2.90 2.99 15.92
C ALA A 294 4.12 2.65 15.02
N SER A 295 4.89 1.61 15.34
CA SER A 295 6.04 1.23 14.51
C SER A 295 6.50 -0.22 14.66
N VAL A 296 7.20 -0.67 13.61
CA VAL A 296 8.26 -1.67 13.63
C VAL A 296 9.03 -1.74 14.96
N TRP A 297 8.94 -2.79 15.80
CA TRP A 297 9.98 -3.08 16.80
C TRP A 297 10.97 -4.12 16.27
N GLU A 298 10.44 -5.29 15.92
CA GLU A 298 11.19 -6.43 15.41
C GLU A 298 10.37 -7.09 14.29
N THR A 299 11.04 -7.60 13.26
CA THR A 299 10.39 -8.24 12.10
C THR A 299 11.16 -9.48 11.65
N GLU A 300 10.45 -10.54 11.28
CA GLU A 300 10.98 -11.62 10.46
C GLU A 300 10.34 -11.60 9.07
N ILE A 301 11.16 -11.77 8.03
CA ILE A 301 10.73 -11.77 6.62
C ILE A 301 11.18 -13.07 5.98
N TRP A 302 10.22 -13.84 5.45
CA TRP A 302 10.45 -15.08 4.75
C TRP A 302 9.97 -15.01 3.30
N ARG A 303 10.87 -15.31 2.35
CA ARG A 303 10.59 -15.26 0.91
C ARG A 303 10.17 -16.64 0.38
N HIS A 304 8.96 -17.07 0.75
CA HIS A 304 8.39 -18.37 0.38
C HIS A 304 8.45 -18.69 -1.12
N ARG A 305 8.40 -17.69 -2.00
CA ARG A 305 8.46 -17.86 -3.46
C ARG A 305 9.74 -18.53 -3.96
N ASP A 306 10.85 -18.36 -3.25
CA ASP A 306 12.13 -18.96 -3.62
C ASP A 306 12.20 -20.45 -3.22
N GLU A 307 11.41 -20.87 -2.22
CA GLU A 307 11.38 -22.23 -1.68
C GLU A 307 10.19 -23.08 -2.19
N LYS A 308 9.10 -22.43 -2.62
CA LYS A 308 7.85 -23.07 -3.11
C LYS A 308 7.26 -24.13 -2.16
N PRO A 309 7.05 -23.80 -0.87
CA PRO A 309 6.53 -24.74 0.13
C PRO A 309 5.08 -25.16 -0.18
N THR A 310 4.63 -26.24 0.46
CA THR A 310 3.20 -26.56 0.55
C THR A 310 2.50 -25.62 1.54
N ARG A 311 1.16 -25.58 1.52
CA ARG A 311 0.36 -24.82 2.50
C ARG A 311 0.71 -25.19 3.95
N ARG A 312 0.89 -26.48 4.23
CA ARG A 312 1.20 -26.99 5.58
C ARG A 312 2.55 -26.45 6.05
N GLU A 313 3.59 -26.59 5.22
CA GLU A 313 4.94 -26.09 5.53
C GLU A 313 4.96 -24.56 5.67
N ALA A 314 4.14 -23.83 4.91
CA ALA A 314 4.01 -22.39 5.05
C ALA A 314 3.33 -21.96 6.36
N VAL A 315 2.31 -22.68 6.82
CA VAL A 315 1.69 -22.44 8.13
C VAL A 315 2.64 -22.83 9.26
N GLU A 316 3.29 -24.00 9.19
CA GLU A 316 4.29 -24.45 10.17
C GLU A 316 5.46 -23.46 10.28
N ARG A 317 5.96 -22.92 9.16
CA ARG A 317 7.00 -21.88 9.19
C ARG A 317 6.47 -20.59 9.81
N LEU A 318 5.27 -20.14 9.43
CA LEU A 318 4.67 -18.92 9.97
C LEU A 318 4.45 -19.01 11.49
N VAL A 319 3.97 -20.15 12.00
CA VAL A 319 3.85 -20.39 13.46
C VAL A 319 5.20 -20.18 14.14
N GLY A 320 6.27 -20.82 13.64
CA GLY A 320 7.62 -20.66 14.21
C GLY A 320 8.16 -19.22 14.14
N MET A 321 7.80 -18.44 13.11
CA MET A 321 8.13 -17.00 13.05
C MET A 321 7.44 -16.21 14.17
N VAL A 322 6.17 -16.52 14.44
CA VAL A 322 5.38 -15.82 15.48
C VAL A 322 5.82 -16.25 16.88
N GLU A 323 6.10 -17.54 17.10
CA GLU A 323 6.66 -18.06 18.36
C GLU A 323 8.00 -17.38 18.69
N GLY A 324 8.94 -17.31 17.74
CA GLY A 324 10.22 -16.62 17.94
C GLY A 324 10.09 -15.11 18.19
N LEU A 325 9.02 -14.47 17.71
CA LEU A 325 8.70 -13.08 18.02
C LEU A 325 8.08 -12.91 19.42
N ILE A 326 7.31 -13.89 19.90
CA ILE A 326 6.82 -13.95 21.28
C ILE A 326 8.02 -14.11 22.24
N GLU A 327 8.93 -15.05 21.98
CA GLU A 327 10.14 -15.27 22.78
C GLU A 327 10.96 -13.98 22.91
N LYS A 328 11.30 -13.32 21.80
CA LYS A 328 12.00 -12.02 21.79
C LYS A 328 11.26 -10.92 22.57
N SER A 329 9.93 -10.92 22.52
CA SER A 329 9.13 -9.92 23.26
C SER A 329 9.19 -10.14 24.76
N VAL A 330 9.21 -11.41 25.21
CA VAL A 330 9.42 -11.78 26.62
C VAL A 330 10.83 -11.40 27.08
N GLU A 331 11.87 -11.69 26.28
CA GLU A 331 13.25 -11.28 26.56
C GLU A 331 13.42 -9.76 26.66
N ALA A 332 12.61 -8.99 25.92
CA ALA A 332 12.60 -7.53 25.92
C ALA A 332 11.63 -6.90 26.94
N GLU A 333 11.01 -7.70 27.81
CA GLU A 333 10.02 -7.28 28.82
C GLU A 333 8.81 -6.52 28.22
N LEU A 334 8.46 -6.78 26.96
CA LEU A 334 7.33 -6.14 26.27
C LEU A 334 5.99 -6.78 26.69
N VAL A 335 5.05 -5.94 27.11
CA VAL A 335 3.67 -6.38 27.38
C VAL A 335 2.92 -6.55 26.04
N LEU A 336 3.02 -7.75 25.46
CA LEU A 336 2.25 -8.14 24.27
C LEU A 336 0.76 -8.25 24.57
N ALA A 337 -0.07 -7.65 23.73
CA ALA A 337 -1.50 -7.96 23.71
C ALA A 337 -1.74 -9.39 23.22
N PRO A 338 -2.79 -10.09 23.69
CA PRO A 338 -3.20 -11.40 23.21
C PRO A 338 -3.93 -11.29 21.86
N PHE A 339 -3.28 -10.67 20.87
CA PHE A 339 -3.84 -10.32 19.59
C PHE A 339 -2.83 -10.49 18.45
N ILE A 340 -3.26 -11.17 17.39
CA ILE A 340 -2.53 -11.31 16.13
C ILE A 340 -3.38 -10.71 15.00
N GLY A 341 -2.96 -9.58 14.45
CA GLY A 341 -3.59 -8.96 13.28
C GLY A 341 -2.94 -9.43 11.97
N ILE A 342 -3.73 -9.73 10.94
CA ILE A 342 -3.24 -10.34 9.69
C ILE A 342 -3.75 -9.58 8.47
N GLY A 343 -2.82 -9.08 7.64
CA GLY A 343 -3.07 -8.74 6.24
C GLY A 343 -2.81 -9.96 5.35
N CYS A 344 -3.78 -10.36 4.52
CA CYS A 344 -3.67 -11.52 3.64
C CYS A 344 -4.32 -11.28 2.28
N PRO A 345 -3.77 -11.74 1.14
CA PRO A 345 -4.35 -11.47 -0.17
C PRO A 345 -5.66 -12.21 -0.38
N GLY A 346 -6.57 -11.57 -1.12
CA GLY A 346 -7.86 -12.13 -1.48
C GLY A 346 -9.05 -11.54 -0.72
N GLU A 347 -10.22 -12.11 -1.00
CA GLU A 347 -11.51 -11.75 -0.40
C GLU A 347 -11.72 -12.58 0.89
N ILE A 348 -11.84 -11.89 2.02
CA ILE A 348 -11.90 -12.49 3.35
C ILE A 348 -13.36 -12.53 3.80
N ALA A 349 -13.88 -13.73 4.07
CA ALA A 349 -15.22 -13.89 4.63
C ALA A 349 -15.24 -13.62 6.15
N GLY A 350 -16.43 -13.34 6.69
CA GLY A 350 -16.65 -13.06 8.12
C GLY A 350 -16.22 -14.17 9.09
N ASP A 351 -16.08 -15.41 8.61
CA ASP A 351 -15.56 -16.56 9.36
C ASP A 351 -14.03 -16.75 9.25
N GLY A 352 -13.34 -15.88 8.49
CA GLY A 352 -11.89 -15.91 8.27
C GLY A 352 -11.44 -16.80 7.11
N CYS A 353 -12.36 -17.45 6.39
CA CYS A 353 -12.01 -18.17 5.17
C CYS A 353 -11.68 -17.19 4.03
N ILE A 354 -10.68 -17.52 3.23
CA ILE A 354 -10.37 -16.78 2.00
C ILE A 354 -11.24 -17.37 0.88
N THR A 355 -12.08 -16.58 0.23
CA THR A 355 -13.05 -17.08 -0.76
C THR A 355 -12.45 -17.17 -2.17
N LYS A 356 -11.55 -16.24 -2.51
CA LYS A 356 -10.78 -16.17 -3.76
C LYS A 356 -9.66 -15.13 -3.65
N GLY A 357 -8.71 -15.13 -4.59
CA GLY A 357 -7.67 -14.11 -4.73
C GLY A 357 -6.35 -14.44 -4.01
N ALA A 358 -6.20 -15.69 -3.57
CA ALA A 358 -4.99 -16.20 -2.89
C ALA A 358 -4.16 -17.15 -3.78
N GLN A 359 -4.36 -17.12 -5.10
CA GLN A 359 -3.65 -17.97 -6.08
C GLN A 359 -2.11 -17.82 -6.10
N ASN A 360 -1.59 -16.76 -5.47
CA ASN A 360 -0.15 -16.50 -5.34
C ASN A 360 0.45 -17.01 -4.00
N LEU A 361 -0.34 -17.69 -3.16
CA LEU A 361 0.11 -18.23 -1.87
C LEU A 361 0.56 -19.71 -1.99
N PRO A 362 1.36 -20.22 -1.02
CA PRO A 362 1.82 -21.60 -1.03
C PRO A 362 0.71 -22.66 -1.03
N GLY A 363 0.49 -23.35 -2.15
CA GLY A 363 -0.57 -24.36 -2.29
C GLY A 363 -1.94 -23.73 -2.57
N ASN A 364 -2.98 -24.16 -1.85
CA ASN A 364 -4.32 -23.59 -1.98
C ASN A 364 -4.88 -23.16 -0.62
N TRP A 365 -5.02 -21.86 -0.41
CA TRP A 365 -5.53 -21.26 0.83
C TRP A 365 -7.03 -20.91 0.74
N GLU A 366 -7.67 -21.16 -0.40
CA GLU A 366 -9.05 -20.77 -0.67
C GLU A 366 -10.07 -21.85 -0.27
N GLY A 367 -11.24 -21.39 0.17
CA GLY A 367 -12.41 -22.20 0.48
C GLY A 367 -12.45 -22.78 1.90
N SER A 368 -13.62 -23.30 2.28
CA SER A 368 -13.98 -23.68 3.66
C SER A 368 -13.21 -24.87 4.27
N ARG A 369 -12.22 -25.44 3.57
CA ARG A 369 -11.37 -26.54 4.06
C ARG A 369 -10.09 -26.06 4.74
N PHE A 370 -9.90 -24.74 4.85
CA PHE A 370 -8.74 -24.12 5.48
C PHE A 370 -9.14 -22.77 6.08
N ASN A 371 -8.58 -22.44 7.23
CA ASN A 371 -8.85 -21.18 7.91
C ASN A 371 -7.60 -20.78 8.71
N LEU A 372 -6.83 -19.84 8.17
CA LEU A 372 -5.54 -19.44 8.75
C LEU A 372 -5.68 -18.95 10.19
N ALA A 373 -6.71 -18.16 10.49
CA ALA A 373 -6.93 -17.60 11.81
C ALA A 373 -7.13 -18.71 12.87
N ARG A 374 -7.88 -19.76 12.52
CA ARG A 374 -8.07 -20.95 13.38
C ARG A 374 -6.79 -21.76 13.54
N GLU A 375 -6.01 -21.98 12.49
CA GLU A 375 -4.74 -22.73 12.57
C GLU A 375 -3.75 -22.01 13.50
N LEU A 376 -3.62 -20.68 13.37
CA LEU A 376 -2.79 -19.87 14.26
C LEU A 376 -3.31 -19.84 15.70
N GLN A 377 -4.62 -19.73 15.91
CA GLN A 377 -5.20 -19.77 17.25
C GLN A 377 -5.05 -21.15 17.92
N GLN A 378 -5.02 -22.24 17.15
CA GLN A 378 -4.76 -23.58 17.68
C GLN A 378 -3.29 -23.81 18.01
N ALA A 379 -2.37 -23.27 17.21
CA ALA A 379 -0.93 -23.35 17.46
C ALA A 379 -0.49 -22.45 18.62
N ILE A 380 -1.06 -21.24 18.71
CA ILE A 380 -0.71 -20.20 19.68
C ILE A 380 -1.97 -19.85 20.49
N PRO A 381 -2.46 -20.74 21.38
CA PRO A 381 -3.75 -20.57 22.05
C PRO A 381 -3.75 -19.48 23.12
N VAL A 382 -2.57 -19.14 23.67
CA VAL A 382 -2.40 -18.19 24.77
C VAL A 382 -1.20 -17.29 24.51
N ILE A 383 -1.35 -16.00 24.79
CA ILE A 383 -0.27 -15.02 24.87
C ILE A 383 -0.39 -14.32 26.23
N GLY A 384 0.69 -14.34 27.02
CA GLY A 384 0.63 -13.95 28.44
C GLY A 384 -0.32 -14.86 29.21
N ASP A 385 -1.31 -14.27 29.89
CA ASP A 385 -2.32 -14.98 30.70
C ASP A 385 -3.70 -15.08 30.00
N HIS A 386 -3.78 -14.82 28.68
CA HIS A 386 -5.03 -14.63 27.96
C HIS A 386 -5.11 -15.42 26.64
N GLU A 387 -6.33 -15.86 26.29
CA GLU A 387 -6.61 -16.54 25.02
C GLU A 387 -6.29 -15.62 23.83
N THR A 388 -5.58 -16.14 22.83
CA THR A 388 -5.18 -15.38 21.64
C THR A 388 -6.39 -15.08 20.75
N ALA A 389 -6.66 -13.79 20.54
CA ALA A 389 -7.51 -13.33 19.45
C ALA A 389 -6.71 -13.23 18.15
N VAL A 390 -7.23 -13.78 17.05
CA VAL A 390 -6.62 -13.65 15.72
C VAL A 390 -7.61 -12.93 14.81
N LEU A 391 -7.18 -11.95 14.02
CA LEU A 391 -8.05 -11.16 13.16
C LEU A 391 -7.43 -10.91 11.79
N ILE A 392 -8.02 -11.51 10.75
CA ILE A 392 -7.58 -11.41 9.35
C ILE A 392 -8.45 -10.44 8.54
N HIS A 393 -7.80 -9.65 7.68
CA HIS A 393 -8.40 -8.82 6.65
C HIS A 393 -7.51 -8.82 5.39
N ASN A 394 -8.04 -8.31 4.27
CA ASN A 394 -7.29 -8.17 3.02
C ASN A 394 -5.98 -7.36 3.17
N ASP A 395 -4.90 -7.82 2.54
CA ASP A 395 -3.56 -7.22 2.54
C ASP A 395 -3.53 -5.73 2.18
N ALA A 396 -4.19 -5.34 1.08
CA ALA A 396 -4.26 -3.93 0.66
C ALA A 396 -5.08 -3.08 1.64
N VAL A 397 -6.14 -3.65 2.25
CA VAL A 397 -6.89 -2.97 3.32
C VAL A 397 -6.00 -2.76 4.54
N VAL A 398 -5.36 -3.80 5.08
CA VAL A 398 -4.50 -3.67 6.26
C VAL A 398 -3.35 -2.70 6.01
N GLN A 399 -2.69 -2.78 4.85
CA GLN A 399 -1.65 -1.80 4.49
C GLN A 399 -2.21 -0.36 4.44
N GLY A 400 -3.39 -0.17 3.82
CA GLY A 400 -4.08 1.12 3.79
C GLY A 400 -4.40 1.66 5.19
N LEU A 401 -4.82 0.81 6.13
CA LEU A 401 -5.17 1.22 7.49
C LEU A 401 -4.04 1.95 8.23
N SER A 402 -2.77 1.72 7.89
CA SER A 402 -1.64 2.47 8.46
C SER A 402 -1.66 3.99 8.16
N GLU A 403 -2.53 4.43 7.25
CA GLU A 403 -2.72 5.84 6.88
C GLU A 403 -3.92 6.50 7.56
N VAL A 404 -4.76 5.76 8.28
CA VAL A 404 -5.94 6.30 8.98
C VAL A 404 -5.63 7.58 9.77
N PRO A 405 -4.54 7.66 10.59
CA PRO A 405 -4.22 8.86 11.38
C PRO A 405 -3.85 10.10 10.54
N PHE A 406 -3.72 9.94 9.22
CA PHE A 406 -3.25 10.96 8.28
C PHE A 406 -4.26 11.24 7.16
N MET A 407 -5.44 10.63 7.20
CA MET A 407 -6.52 10.79 6.23
C MET A 407 -7.75 11.52 6.79
N ALA A 408 -7.73 11.95 8.06
CA ALA A 408 -8.86 12.58 8.74
C ALA A 408 -9.30 13.94 8.15
N ASP A 409 -8.58 14.49 7.16
CA ASP A 409 -8.91 15.71 6.44
C ASP A 409 -9.80 15.50 5.19
N VAL A 410 -10.01 14.24 4.77
CA VAL A 410 -10.88 13.85 3.66
C VAL A 410 -12.02 12.95 4.14
N GLU A 411 -13.15 12.93 3.44
CA GLU A 411 -14.26 12.02 3.73
C GLU A 411 -14.01 10.64 3.14
N ARG A 412 -13.47 10.58 1.91
CA ARG A 412 -13.27 9.32 1.18
C ARG A 412 -11.91 9.26 0.52
N TRP A 413 -11.17 8.19 0.82
CA TRP A 413 -9.84 7.92 0.28
C TRP A 413 -9.71 6.48 -0.20
N GLY A 414 -8.68 6.20 -1.00
CA GLY A 414 -8.40 4.87 -1.53
C GLY A 414 -6.94 4.46 -1.34
N ILE A 415 -6.69 3.16 -1.40
CA ILE A 415 -5.36 2.57 -1.42
C ILE A 415 -5.16 1.83 -2.75
N LEU A 416 -3.99 1.98 -3.35
CA LEU A 416 -3.50 1.13 -4.44
C LEU A 416 -2.13 0.57 -4.04
N THR A 417 -2.01 -0.74 -3.91
CA THR A 417 -0.77 -1.43 -3.52
C THR A 417 -0.13 -2.09 -4.74
N ILE A 418 1.01 -1.52 -5.20
CA ILE A 418 1.66 -1.99 -6.42
C ILE A 418 2.69 -3.07 -6.07
N GLY A 419 2.28 -4.32 -6.25
CA GLY A 419 3.08 -5.52 -6.01
C GLY A 419 3.12 -6.43 -7.24
N THR A 420 3.08 -7.75 -7.03
CA THR A 420 2.94 -8.75 -8.12
C THR A 420 1.67 -8.52 -8.94
N GLY A 421 0.60 -8.07 -8.31
CA GLY A 421 -0.58 -7.47 -8.94
C GLY A 421 -0.89 -6.11 -8.31
N LEU A 422 -2.08 -5.58 -8.58
CA LEU A 422 -2.57 -4.31 -8.03
C LEU A 422 -3.64 -4.55 -6.95
N GLY A 423 -3.22 -4.61 -5.68
CA GLY A 423 -4.16 -4.60 -4.56
C GLY A 423 -4.84 -3.24 -4.45
N ASN A 424 -6.09 -3.20 -4.02
CA ASN A 424 -6.89 -1.98 -4.02
C ASN A 424 -8.00 -1.99 -2.96
N GLY A 425 -8.37 -0.80 -2.49
CA GLY A 425 -9.50 -0.59 -1.58
C GLY A 425 -9.93 0.87 -1.46
N VAL A 426 -11.15 1.09 -0.98
CA VAL A 426 -11.75 2.40 -0.69
C VAL A 426 -12.22 2.44 0.76
N PHE A 427 -11.86 3.53 1.43
CA PHE A 427 -12.23 3.83 2.81
C PHE A 427 -13.09 5.08 2.86
N VAL A 428 -14.07 5.07 3.75
CA VAL A 428 -14.83 6.24 4.17
C VAL A 428 -14.52 6.45 5.66
N ASN A 429 -14.05 7.65 6.02
CA ASN A 429 -13.79 7.94 7.42
C ASN A 429 -15.10 8.04 8.20
N ARG A 430 -15.14 7.45 9.40
CA ARG A 430 -16.32 7.54 10.27
C ARG A 430 -16.44 8.99 10.76
N ARG A 431 -17.67 9.48 10.92
CA ARG A 431 -17.94 10.80 11.51
C ARG A 431 -18.40 10.62 12.95
N LYS A 432 -17.88 11.44 13.87
CA LYS A 432 -18.43 11.62 15.22
C LYS A 432 -19.81 12.28 15.11
N GLY A 433 -20.63 12.11 16.15
CA GLY A 433 -22.00 12.64 16.20
C GLY A 433 -22.10 14.18 16.16
N ASP A 434 -20.99 14.90 16.28
CA ASP A 434 -20.90 16.36 16.12
C ASP A 434 -20.53 16.81 14.68
N GLY A 435 -20.32 15.87 13.76
CA GLY A 435 -19.96 16.12 12.36
C GLY A 435 -18.46 16.20 12.08
N THR A 436 -17.59 16.07 13.11
CA THR A 436 -16.15 15.88 12.92
C THR A 436 -15.82 14.44 12.49
N ILE A 437 -14.62 14.20 11.96
CA ILE A 437 -14.15 12.84 11.60
C ILE A 437 -13.57 12.13 12.85
N ASP A 438 -13.72 10.80 12.92
CA ASP A 438 -13.36 9.96 14.08
C ASP A 438 -11.85 9.96 14.41
#